data_AF-A0A920PPJ5-F1
#
_entry.id   AF-A0A920PPJ5-F1
#
_cell.length_a   1.000
_cell.length_b   1.000
_cell.length_c   1.000
_cell.angle_alpha   90.00
_cell.angle_beta   90.00
_cell.angle_gamma   90.00
#
_symmetry.space_group_name_H-M   'P 1'
#
loop_
_entity.id
_entity.type
_entity.pdbx_description
1 polymer ?
#
loop_
_entity_poly.entity_id
_entity_poly.type
_entity_poly.pdbx_seq_one_letter_code
_entity_poly.pdbx_strand_id
1 'polypeptide(L)' 'MVSTAYDETHRLRLIDPDDLREELQTLGFEVSLSTAYGTVPLPTGCMSFLARKSGG' A
#
# COMPACT_ATOMS: atom_id res chain seq x y z
N MET A 1 27.26 -20.54 -14.99
CA MET A 1 26.86 -19.13 -15.08
C MET A 1 26.61 -18.67 -13.64
N VAL A 2 27.57 -17.94 -13.06
CA VAL A 2 27.44 -17.46 -11.67
C VAL A 2 26.52 -16.25 -11.72
N SER A 3 25.31 -16.37 -11.17
CA SER A 3 24.45 -15.22 -10.93
C SER A 3 25.14 -14.38 -9.86
N THR A 4 25.65 -13.21 -10.23
CA THR A 4 26.13 -12.21 -9.27
C THR A 4 24.91 -11.70 -8.51
N ALA A 5 24.58 -12.35 -7.39
CA ALA A 5 23.62 -11.81 -6.45
C ALA A 5 24.18 -10.48 -5.95
N TYR A 6 23.55 -9.38 -6.36
CA TYR A 6 23.84 -8.08 -5.78
C TYR A 6 23.45 -8.13 -4.31
N ASP A 7 24.34 -7.66 -3.43
CA ASP A 7 24.04 -7.54 -2.01
C ASP A 7 23.09 -6.34 -1.82
N GLU A 8 21.79 -6.62 -1.89
CA GLU A 8 20.75 -5.61 -1.79
C GLU A 8 20.23 -5.50 -0.35
N THR A 9 20.54 -4.38 0.31
CA THR A 9 19.94 -4.05 1.60
C THR A 9 18.67 -3.24 1.42
N HIS A 10 17.54 -3.79 1.88
CA HIS A 10 16.23 -3.12 1.84
C HIS A 10 15.82 -2.67 3.25
N ARG A 11 15.34 -1.43 3.36
CA ARG A 11 14.75 -0.91 4.60
C ARG A 11 13.31 -0.49 4.35
N LEU A 12 12.38 -1.22 4.96
CA LEU A 12 10.95 -0.97 4.83
C LEU A 12 10.38 -0.58 6.21
N ARG A 13 9.33 0.25 6.18
CA ARG A 13 8.50 0.54 7.36
C ARG A 13 7.15 -0.11 7.15
N LEU A 14 6.69 -0.87 8.15
CA LEU A 14 5.32 -1.37 8.19
C LEU A 14 4.40 -0.20 8.59
N ILE A 15 3.28 -0.08 7.89
CA ILE A 15 2.28 0.96 8.11
C ILE A 15 0.97 0.26 8.47
N ASP A 16 0.32 0.72 9.53
CA ASP A 16 -1.03 0.25 9.85
C ASP A 16 -2.01 0.76 8.77
N PRO A 17 -2.80 -0.12 8.15
CA PRO A 17 -3.86 0.25 7.21
C PRO A 17 -4.77 1.39 7.69
N ASP A 18 -5.12 1.41 8.98
CA ASP A 18 -6.07 2.37 9.53
C ASP A 18 -5.40 3.74 9.71
N ASP A 19 -4.15 3.78 10.19
CA ASP A 19 -3.34 5.01 10.25
C ASP A 19 -3.21 5.66 8.85
N LEU A 20 -2.91 4.84 7.83
CA LEU A 20 -2.81 5.31 6.44
C LEU A 20 -4.12 5.92 5.94
N ARG A 21 -5.26 5.29 6.28
CA ARG A 21 -6.59 5.79 5.90
C ARG A 21 -6.85 7.16 6.54
N GLU A 22 -6.62 7.28 7.84
CA GLU A 22 -6.85 8.51 8.60
C GLU A 22 -5.98 9.67 8.10
N GLU A 23 -4.69 9.41 7.84
CA GLU A 23 -3.77 10.41 7.27
C GLU A 23 -4.27 10.91 5.91
N LEU A 24 -4.65 10.02 5.00
CA LEU A 24 -5.12 10.37 3.66
C LEU A 24 -6.47 11.12 3.71
N GLN A 25 -7.39 10.71 4.58
CA GLN A 25 -8.66 11.41 4.77
C GLN A 25 -8.46 12.82 5.31
N THR A 26 -7.53 13.01 6.26
CA THR A 26 -7.15 14.33 6.79
C THR A 26 -6.61 15.26 5.70
N LEU A 27 -5.94 14.70 4.70
CA LEU A 27 -5.45 15.43 3.53
C LEU A 27 -6.55 15.73 2.48
N GLY A 28 -7.80 15.36 2.73
CA GLY A 28 -8.93 15.62 1.84
C GLY A 28 -9.10 14.60 0.72
N PHE A 29 -8.60 13.37 0.90
CA PHE A 29 -8.88 12.28 -0.02
C PHE A 29 -10.09 11.47 0.43
N GLU A 30 -10.89 11.04 -0.54
CA GLU A 30 -11.78 9.91 -0.35
C GLU A 30 -10.97 8.62 -0.54
N VAL A 31 -11.00 7.73 0.45
CA VAL A 31 -10.11 6.56 0.50
C VAL A 31 -10.92 5.27 0.59
N SER A 32 -10.50 4.27 -0.18
CA SER A 32 -10.99 2.88 -0.09
C SER A 32 -9.82 1.93 0.10
N LEU A 33 -9.94 1.01 1.06
CA LEU A 33 -8.95 -0.03 1.34
C LEU A 33 -9.45 -1.39 0.85
N SER A 34 -8.55 -2.25 0.37
CA SER A 34 -8.89 -3.59 -0.11
C SER A 34 -7.77 -4.59 0.17
N THR A 35 -8.13 -5.85 0.41
CA THR A 35 -7.19 -6.99 0.52
C THR A 35 -7.07 -7.75 -0.80
N ALA A 36 -7.57 -7.17 -1.91
CA ALA A 36 -7.54 -7.74 -3.24
C ALA A 36 -7.21 -6.69 -4.30
N TYR A 37 -6.65 -7.16 -5.41
CA TYR A 37 -6.53 -6.42 -6.66
C TYR A 37 -7.57 -6.96 -7.65
N GLY A 38 -8.69 -6.23 -7.79
CA GLY A 38 -9.87 -6.75 -8.49
C GLY A 38 -10.40 -7.99 -7.77
N THR A 39 -10.42 -9.14 -8.46
CA THR A 39 -10.84 -10.44 -7.90
C THR A 39 -9.68 -11.26 -7.33
N VAL A 40 -8.43 -10.78 -7.46
CA VAL A 40 -7.24 -11.52 -7.02
C VAL A 40 -6.89 -11.13 -5.59
N PRO A 41 -6.89 -12.06 -4.61
CA PRO A 41 -6.49 -11.76 -3.25
C PRO A 41 -5.01 -11.39 -3.17
N LEU A 42 -4.67 -10.43 -2.33
CA LEU A 42 -3.28 -10.06 -2.04
C LEU A 42 -2.66 -11.06 -1.05
N PRO A 43 -1.32 -11.18 -1.02
CA PRO A 43 -0.63 -11.96 0.00
C PRO A 43 -1.01 -11.50 1.42
N THR A 44 -0.97 -12.43 2.38
CA THR A 44 -1.19 -12.10 3.78
C THR A 44 -0.22 -11.00 4.24
N GLY A 45 -0.76 -9.98 4.90
CA GLY A 45 0.02 -8.80 5.32
C GLY A 45 0.16 -7.71 4.25
N CYS A 46 -0.36 -7.92 3.04
CA CYS A 46 -0.45 -6.89 2.00
C CYS A 46 -1.87 -6.36 1.88
N MET A 47 -1.97 -5.08 1.50
CA MET A 47 -3.22 -4.44 1.14
C MET A 47 -3.03 -3.50 -0.05
N SER A 48 -4.13 -3.13 -0.70
CA SER A 48 -4.20 -2.05 -1.66
C SER A 48 -5.08 -0.92 -1.14
N PHE A 49 -4.84 0.28 -1.65
CA PHE A 49 -5.71 1.43 -1.39
C PHE A 49 -5.96 2.22 -2.68
N LEU A 50 -7.11 2.85 -2.75
CA LEU A 50 -7.47 3.86 -3.75
C LEU A 50 -7.72 5.17 -3.02
N ALA A 51 -7.03 6.23 -3.40
CA ALA A 51 -7.23 7.57 -2.86
C ALA A 51 -7.62 8.52 -4.01
N ARG A 52 -8.83 9.08 -3.93
CA ARG A 52 -9.34 10.05 -4.90
C ARG A 52 -9.36 11.42 -4.26
N LYS A 53 -8.72 12.40 -4.89
CA LYS A 53 -8.86 13.80 -4.48
C LYS A 53 -10.32 14.19 -4.64
N SER A 54 -10.98 14.63 -3.58
CA SER A 54 -12.31 15.20 -3.71
C SER A 54 -12.20 16.44 -4.60
N GLY A 55 -12.94 16.46 -5.72
CA GLY A 55 -13.01 17.65 -6.57
C GLY A 55 -13.51 18.82 -5.73
N GLY A 56 -12.82 19.95 -5.81
CA GLY A 56 -13.32 21.23 -5.28
C GLY A 56 -14.40 21.80 -6.16
#